data_AF-A0A1U7WA80-F1
#
_entry.id   AF-A0A1U7WA80-F1
#
_cell.length_a   1.000
_cell.length_b   1.000
_cell.length_c   1.000
_cell.angle_alpha   90.00
_cell.angle_beta   90.00
_cell.angle_gamma   90.00
#
_symmetry.space_group_name_H-M   'P 1'
#
loop_
_entity.id
_entity.type
_entity.pdbx_description
1 polymer ?
#
loop_
_entity_poly.entity_id
_entity_poly.type
_entity_poly.pdbx_seq_one_letter_code
_entity_poly.pdbx_strand_id
1 'polypeptide(L)'
;MAIFSKPKLLFLFFLILSIFLASQCDEAENNPYLFKSHRFRSRFTSKHGEFRVLEKFTERSELLGGLEKYRVAVLEFEPLSFMLPHHCDAEVIFFVVRGRGTISIAEQDEQNSFNLEHGDVIRVNAGSTIYMINRDNNERFFVYVLAKTVNIPGQFQEYFSGGGENPESFYRAFSSEILETAFNTSIDTIEGLLGQQRKGIFVKASEEQIRAISEHASLSTKQQTRGPFNLLNERPLLGNKFGHYFEATPERFEQLRDLDAAAGIMNINQGGMLLPVYCTRTTWFVMVVEGNGRFEMACPHLSSQSQSQRQGRHYQKVQGSLSVGDVMIIRAGHPITVIATGDSELRMVGIGFNAHNNRMNFLAGRQSIWRNVDREAKEVSFNMPAREVEEILQKQDQSYFVAGPEQRQQQMREERTRGQQYVSSSLDFVF
;
A
#
# COMPACT_ATOMS: atom_id res chain seq x y z
N MET A 1 33.53 41.02 -16.50
CA MET A 1 32.28 40.30 -16.87
C MET A 1 32.66 39.10 -17.71
N ALA A 2 32.72 37.91 -17.11
CA ALA A 2 32.98 36.68 -17.87
C ALA A 2 31.67 36.25 -18.56
N ILE A 3 31.62 36.40 -19.88
CA ILE A 3 30.51 35.94 -20.71
C ILE A 3 30.61 34.41 -20.77
N PHE A 4 29.85 33.72 -19.92
CA PHE A 4 29.68 32.28 -20.05
C PHE A 4 28.92 32.00 -21.36
N SER A 5 29.53 31.26 -22.28
CA SER A 5 28.86 30.85 -23.51
C SER A 5 27.69 29.92 -23.19
N LYS A 6 26.55 30.12 -23.86
CA LYS A 6 25.30 29.34 -23.70
C LYS A 6 25.49 27.80 -23.49
N PRO A 7 26.40 27.09 -24.18
CA PRO A 7 26.61 25.65 -23.94
C PRO A 7 27.18 25.31 -22.54
N LYS A 8 27.97 26.19 -21.92
CA LYS A 8 28.51 25.95 -20.57
C LYS A 8 27.46 26.06 -19.47
N LEU A 9 26.47 26.94 -19.66
CA LEU A 9 25.34 27.09 -18.73
C LEU A 9 24.39 25.88 -18.80
N LEU A 10 24.17 25.35 -20.02
CA LEU A 10 23.37 24.15 -20.23
C LEU A 10 24.03 22.92 -19.59
N PHE A 11 25.34 22.75 -19.76
CA PHE A 11 26.09 21.65 -19.13
C PHE A 11 26.07 21.71 -17.60
N LEU A 12 26.22 22.91 -17.02
CA LEU A 12 26.12 23.11 -15.57
C LEU A 12 24.71 22.80 -15.05
N PHE A 13 23.66 23.16 -15.79
CA PHE A 13 22.29 22.80 -15.45
C PHE A 13 22.06 21.28 -15.47
N PHE A 14 22.55 20.57 -16.49
CA PHE A 14 22.49 19.11 -16.54
C PHE A 14 23.30 18.44 -15.43
N LEU A 15 24.46 18.99 -15.07
CA LEU A 15 25.28 18.48 -13.96
C LEU A 15 24.58 18.70 -12.60
N ILE A 16 23.97 19.87 -12.37
CA ILE A 16 23.23 20.15 -11.14
C ILE A 16 21.98 19.26 -11.06
N LEU A 17 21.27 19.09 -12.17
CA LEU A 17 20.11 18.21 -12.24
C LEU A 17 20.50 16.75 -12.01
N SER A 18 21.62 16.28 -12.57
CA SER A 18 22.09 14.91 -12.34
C SER A 18 22.58 14.69 -10.91
N ILE A 19 23.25 15.66 -10.29
CA ILE A 19 23.62 15.61 -8.87
C ILE A 19 22.37 15.63 -7.97
N PHE A 20 21.37 16.44 -8.30
CA PHE A 20 20.12 16.51 -7.54
C PHE A 20 19.30 15.21 -7.67
N LEU A 21 19.21 14.64 -8.87
CA LEU A 21 18.58 13.34 -9.11
C LEU A 21 19.35 12.22 -8.41
N ALA A 22 20.68 12.22 -8.45
CA ALA A 22 21.51 11.24 -7.75
C ALA A 22 21.32 11.35 -6.22
N SER A 23 21.29 12.56 -5.66
CA SER A 23 21.06 12.77 -4.22
C SER A 23 19.66 12.33 -3.77
N GLN A 24 18.63 12.49 -4.61
CA GLN A 24 17.28 11.97 -4.31
C GLN A 24 17.21 10.44 -4.44
N CYS A 25 17.93 9.84 -5.39
CA CYS A 25 18.06 8.39 -5.49
C CYS A 25 18.79 7.80 -4.27
N ASP A 26 19.89 8.41 -3.83
CA ASP A 26 20.69 7.95 -2.67
C ASP A 26 19.91 8.03 -1.35
N GLU A 27 19.10 9.07 -1.11
CA GLU A 27 18.25 9.13 0.09
C GLU A 27 17.15 8.05 0.08
N ALA A 28 16.55 7.75 -1.09
CA ALA A 28 15.54 6.72 -1.22
C ALA A 28 16.14 5.30 -1.12
N GLU A 29 17.34 5.07 -1.67
CA GLU A 29 18.05 3.78 -1.57
C GLU A 29 18.53 3.47 -0.15
N ASN A 30 18.80 4.48 0.69
CA ASN A 30 19.22 4.25 2.07
C ASN A 30 18.07 4.20 3.09
N ASN A 31 16.84 4.53 2.68
CA ASN A 31 15.68 4.46 3.56
C ASN A 31 15.14 3.01 3.63
N PRO A 32 15.22 2.32 4.80
CA PRO A 32 14.79 0.94 4.89
C PRO A 32 13.26 0.79 4.87
N TYR A 33 12.51 1.86 5.14
CA TYR A 33 11.05 1.83 5.22
C TYR A 33 10.37 2.19 3.88
N LEU A 34 11.13 2.51 2.84
CA LEU A 34 10.63 2.86 1.52
C LEU A 34 11.14 1.89 0.46
N PHE A 35 10.21 1.32 -0.29
CA PHE A 35 10.45 0.40 -1.39
C PHE A 35 9.90 1.02 -2.67
N LYS A 36 10.81 1.45 -3.55
CA LYS A 36 10.42 2.02 -4.84
C LYS A 36 9.80 0.97 -5.74
N SER A 37 8.87 1.39 -6.60
CA SER A 37 8.14 0.49 -7.52
C SER A 37 9.05 -0.39 -8.38
N HIS A 38 10.22 0.11 -8.81
CA HIS A 38 11.20 -0.66 -9.58
C HIS A 38 11.87 -1.81 -8.80
N ARG A 39 11.68 -1.90 -7.47
CA ARG A 39 12.23 -2.98 -6.64
C ARG A 39 11.35 -4.23 -6.63
N PHE A 40 10.14 -4.13 -7.16
CA PHE A 40 9.32 -5.31 -7.43
C PHE A 40 10.00 -6.15 -8.52
N ARG A 41 10.10 -7.46 -8.27
CA ARG A 41 10.63 -8.41 -9.25
C ARG A 41 9.48 -9.25 -9.80
N SER A 42 9.41 -9.35 -11.11
CA SER A 42 8.45 -10.22 -11.79
C SER A 42 8.76 -11.66 -11.43
N ARG A 43 7.81 -12.31 -10.75
CA ARG A 43 7.86 -13.74 -10.50
C ARG A 43 7.32 -14.51 -11.69
N PHE A 44 6.25 -13.99 -12.28
CA PHE A 44 5.65 -14.49 -13.50
C PHE A 44 5.24 -13.33 -14.40
N THR A 45 5.48 -13.49 -15.70
CA THR A 45 5.13 -12.47 -16.69
C THR A 45 4.62 -13.13 -17.96
N SER A 46 3.58 -12.56 -18.55
CA SER A 46 3.11 -12.90 -19.89
C SER A 46 2.51 -11.67 -20.55
N LYS A 47 2.15 -11.77 -21.83
CA LYS A 47 1.42 -10.71 -22.55
C LYS A 47 0.02 -10.42 -22.00
N HIS A 48 -0.49 -11.21 -21.05
CA HIS A 48 -1.84 -11.09 -20.50
C HIS A 48 -1.87 -10.70 -19.02
N GLY A 49 -0.70 -10.57 -18.39
CA GLY A 49 -0.62 -10.19 -17.00
C GLY A 49 0.75 -10.40 -16.41
N GLU A 50 0.91 -9.90 -15.19
CA GLU A 50 2.16 -9.93 -14.46
C GLU A 50 1.89 -10.15 -12.97
N PHE A 51 2.72 -11.00 -12.35
CA PHE A 51 2.78 -11.12 -10.91
C PHE A 51 4.16 -10.68 -10.44
N ARG A 52 4.21 -9.59 -9.66
CA ARG A 52 5.46 -9.04 -9.13
C ARG A 52 5.46 -9.07 -7.62
N VAL A 53 6.61 -9.40 -7.03
CA VAL A 53 6.79 -9.51 -5.58
C VAL A 53 7.96 -8.63 -5.14
N LEU A 54 7.82 -7.91 -4.03
CA LEU A 54 8.95 -7.23 -3.41
C LEU A 54 9.96 -8.24 -2.85
N GLU A 55 11.22 -7.85 -2.81
CA GLU A 55 12.26 -8.57 -2.05
C GLU A 55 11.84 -8.81 -0.59
N LYS A 56 12.52 -9.74 0.10
CA LYS A 56 12.24 -9.94 1.52
C LYS A 56 12.63 -8.68 2.30
N PHE A 57 11.83 -8.29 3.28
CA PHE A 57 12.12 -7.08 4.06
C PHE A 57 13.47 -7.16 4.81
N THR A 58 13.90 -8.36 5.19
CA THR A 58 15.20 -8.60 5.81
C THR A 58 16.39 -8.45 4.87
N GLU A 59 16.20 -8.58 3.55
CA GLU A 59 17.24 -8.29 2.55
C GLU A 59 17.52 -6.79 2.47
N ARG A 60 16.53 -5.96 2.84
CA ARG A 60 16.67 -4.50 2.89
C ARG A 60 17.32 -4.01 4.17
N SER A 61 16.90 -4.53 5.33
CA SER A 61 17.43 -4.11 6.62
C SER A 61 17.04 -5.07 7.74
N GLU A 62 17.97 -5.33 8.66
CA GLU A 62 17.73 -6.08 9.90
C GLU A 62 16.64 -5.44 10.78
N LEU A 63 16.43 -4.12 10.68
CA LEU A 63 15.38 -3.41 11.40
C LEU A 63 13.97 -3.92 11.04
N LEU A 64 13.83 -4.57 9.89
CA LEU A 64 12.60 -5.17 9.43
C LEU A 64 12.50 -6.68 9.75
N GLY A 65 13.40 -7.22 10.58
CA GLY A 65 13.38 -8.63 11.00
C GLY A 65 12.05 -9.09 11.60
N GLY A 66 11.37 -8.22 12.34
CA GLY A 66 10.02 -8.50 12.86
C GLY A 66 8.93 -8.62 11.77
N LEU A 67 9.26 -8.37 10.51
CA LEU A 67 8.35 -8.44 9.36
C LEU A 67 8.70 -9.58 8.39
N GLU A 68 9.65 -10.45 8.76
CA GLU A 68 10.18 -11.49 7.86
C GLU A 68 9.09 -12.40 7.26
N LYS A 69 8.02 -12.68 8.01
CA LYS A 69 6.90 -13.53 7.55
C LYS A 69 6.00 -12.88 6.49
N TYR A 70 6.14 -11.58 6.24
CA TYR A 70 5.25 -10.86 5.34
C TYR A 70 5.89 -10.63 3.98
N ARG A 71 5.08 -10.70 2.93
CA ARG A 71 5.51 -10.40 1.56
C ARG A 71 4.45 -9.56 0.88
N VAL A 72 4.90 -8.53 0.17
CA VAL A 72 4.05 -7.64 -0.61
C VAL A 72 4.20 -8.01 -2.08
N ALA A 73 3.07 -8.09 -2.77
CA ALA A 73 3.03 -8.38 -4.20
C ALA A 73 1.94 -7.55 -4.91
N VAL A 74 2.01 -7.56 -6.23
CA VAL A 74 1.04 -6.93 -7.13
C VAL A 74 0.70 -7.92 -8.23
N LEU A 75 -0.59 -8.08 -8.49
CA LEU A 75 -1.11 -8.77 -9.66
C LEU A 75 -1.69 -7.74 -10.64
N GLU A 76 -1.27 -7.85 -11.90
CA GLU A 76 -1.82 -7.08 -13.01
C GLU A 76 -2.36 -8.01 -14.08
N PHE A 77 -3.58 -7.73 -14.53
CA PHE A 77 -4.27 -8.48 -15.56
C PHE A 77 -4.61 -7.56 -16.72
N GLU A 78 -4.24 -7.97 -17.94
CA GLU A 78 -4.73 -7.31 -19.15
C GLU A 78 -6.23 -7.59 -19.34
N PRO A 79 -6.94 -6.80 -20.16
CA PRO A 79 -8.33 -7.08 -20.50
C PRO A 79 -8.51 -8.51 -21.03
N LEU A 80 -9.65 -9.13 -20.68
CA LEU A 80 -10.01 -10.48 -21.10
C LEU A 80 -8.93 -11.54 -20.83
N SER A 81 -8.40 -11.54 -19.61
CA SER A 81 -7.34 -12.47 -19.17
C SER A 81 -7.78 -13.38 -18.02
N PHE A 82 -7.11 -14.52 -17.94
CA PHE A 82 -7.34 -15.58 -16.97
C PHE A 82 -6.00 -16.00 -16.34
N MET A 83 -5.93 -16.05 -15.01
CA MET A 83 -4.82 -16.61 -14.26
C MET A 83 -5.13 -18.06 -13.88
N LEU A 84 -4.21 -18.98 -14.20
CA LEU A 84 -4.43 -20.41 -14.01
C LEU A 84 -4.68 -20.82 -12.54
N PRO A 85 -5.45 -21.91 -12.31
CA PRO A 85 -5.65 -22.47 -10.98
C PRO A 85 -4.34 -22.82 -10.28
N HIS A 86 -4.15 -22.24 -9.10
CA HIS A 86 -3.00 -22.49 -8.23
C HIS A 86 -3.38 -22.21 -6.78
N HIS A 87 -2.63 -22.79 -5.85
CA HIS A 87 -2.67 -22.38 -4.44
C HIS A 87 -1.31 -21.85 -4.03
N CYS A 88 -1.22 -21.21 -2.86
CA CYS A 88 0.06 -20.83 -2.28
C CYS A 88 0.12 -21.20 -0.80
N ASP A 89 1.34 -21.36 -0.28
CA ASP A 89 1.62 -21.67 1.12
C ASP A 89 1.73 -20.40 1.98
N ALA A 90 0.79 -19.47 1.79
CA ALA A 90 0.68 -18.25 2.57
C ALA A 90 -0.79 -17.84 2.74
N GLU A 91 -1.05 -17.17 3.86
CA GLU A 91 -2.32 -16.50 4.09
C GLU A 91 -2.34 -15.19 3.32
N VAL A 92 -3.36 -14.95 2.49
CA VAL A 92 -3.35 -13.81 1.55
C VAL A 92 -4.53 -12.88 1.79
N ILE A 93 -4.25 -11.57 1.75
CA ILE A 93 -5.25 -10.52 1.62
C ILE A 93 -5.04 -9.85 0.27
N PHE A 94 -6.07 -9.90 -0.57
CA PHE A 94 -6.14 -9.19 -1.84
C PHE A 94 -6.93 -7.89 -1.65
N PHE A 95 -6.41 -6.79 -2.21
CA PHE A 95 -7.05 -5.48 -2.22
C PHE A 95 -7.11 -4.99 -3.67
N VAL A 96 -8.30 -4.85 -4.23
CA VAL A 96 -8.51 -4.35 -5.59
C VAL A 96 -8.28 -2.84 -5.66
N VAL A 97 -7.25 -2.45 -6.40
CA VAL A 97 -6.82 -1.05 -6.57
C VAL A 97 -7.38 -0.43 -7.83
N ARG A 98 -7.63 -1.22 -8.87
CA ARG A 98 -8.21 -0.71 -10.13
C ARG A 98 -8.89 -1.83 -10.91
N GLY A 99 -9.92 -1.45 -11.67
CA GLY A 99 -10.66 -2.36 -12.53
C GLY A 99 -11.56 -3.31 -11.75
N ARG A 100 -12.00 -4.36 -12.45
CA ARG A 100 -12.91 -5.37 -11.93
C ARG A 100 -12.50 -6.76 -12.43
N GLY A 101 -12.80 -7.76 -11.62
CA GLY A 101 -12.49 -9.13 -11.95
C GLY A 101 -13.41 -10.12 -11.27
N THR A 102 -13.09 -11.39 -11.39
CA THR A 102 -13.73 -12.48 -10.65
C THR A 102 -12.62 -13.29 -10.01
N ILE A 103 -12.71 -13.55 -8.70
CA ILE A 103 -11.91 -14.57 -8.03
C ILE A 103 -12.77 -15.79 -7.79
N SER A 104 -12.24 -16.97 -8.09
CA SER A 104 -12.86 -18.23 -7.73
C SER A 104 -11.93 -19.03 -6.85
N ILE A 105 -12.49 -19.63 -5.82
CA ILE A 105 -11.82 -20.35 -4.76
C ILE A 105 -12.41 -21.75 -4.75
N ALA A 106 -11.60 -22.74 -5.11
CA ALA A 106 -11.93 -24.15 -5.13
C ALA A 106 -11.23 -24.83 -3.96
N GLU A 107 -12.03 -25.35 -3.03
CA GLU A 107 -11.61 -26.17 -1.90
C GLU A 107 -12.16 -27.60 -2.08
N GLN A 108 -11.79 -28.51 -1.19
CA GLN A 108 -12.12 -29.94 -1.33
C GLN A 108 -13.63 -30.20 -1.47
N ASP A 109 -14.45 -29.49 -0.69
CA ASP A 109 -15.90 -29.76 -0.54
C ASP A 109 -16.78 -28.54 -0.88
N GLU A 110 -16.17 -27.48 -1.41
CA GLU A 110 -16.79 -26.18 -1.62
C GLU A 110 -16.13 -25.42 -2.78
N GLN A 111 -16.94 -24.74 -3.58
CA GLN A 111 -16.48 -23.79 -4.57
C GLN A 111 -17.23 -22.48 -4.39
N ASN A 112 -16.49 -21.38 -4.32
CA ASN A 112 -17.03 -20.04 -4.25
C ASN A 112 -16.41 -19.16 -5.32
N SER A 113 -17.22 -18.32 -5.94
CA SER A 113 -16.76 -17.32 -6.90
C SER A 113 -17.31 -15.97 -6.49
N PHE A 114 -16.49 -14.93 -6.56
CA PHE A 114 -16.85 -13.57 -6.16
C PHE A 114 -16.45 -12.59 -7.25
N ASN A 115 -17.39 -11.75 -7.64
CA ASN A 115 -17.09 -10.58 -8.45
C ASN A 115 -16.37 -9.56 -7.57
N LEU A 116 -15.25 -9.06 -8.09
CA LEU A 116 -14.38 -8.10 -7.43
C LEU A 116 -14.43 -6.76 -8.18
N GLU A 117 -14.47 -5.67 -7.42
CA GLU A 117 -14.51 -4.29 -7.90
C GLU A 117 -13.53 -3.42 -7.12
N HIS A 118 -13.24 -2.23 -7.64
CA HIS A 118 -12.35 -1.28 -6.98
C HIS A 118 -12.80 -1.01 -5.53
N GLY A 119 -11.86 -1.12 -4.59
CA GLY A 119 -12.13 -0.97 -3.15
C GLY A 119 -12.43 -2.27 -2.42
N ASP A 120 -12.62 -3.39 -3.14
CA ASP A 120 -12.85 -4.69 -2.51
C ASP A 120 -11.59 -5.25 -1.85
N VAL A 121 -11.79 -5.83 -0.68
CA VAL A 121 -10.80 -6.59 0.07
C VAL A 121 -11.33 -8.00 0.30
N ILE A 122 -10.52 -9.00 -0.04
CA ILE A 122 -10.85 -10.41 0.18
C ILE A 122 -9.67 -11.15 0.81
N ARG A 123 -10.00 -11.95 1.81
CA ARG A 123 -9.10 -12.86 2.50
C ARG A 123 -9.17 -14.24 1.84
N VAL A 124 -8.02 -14.83 1.52
CA VAL A 124 -7.90 -16.17 0.94
C VAL A 124 -6.95 -17.01 1.78
N ASN A 125 -7.43 -18.16 2.26
CA ASN A 125 -6.68 -19.06 3.15
C ASN A 125 -5.48 -19.70 2.43
N ALA A 126 -4.44 -20.00 3.20
CA ALA A 126 -3.30 -20.76 2.73
C ALA A 126 -3.76 -22.12 2.20
N GLY A 127 -3.29 -22.49 1.00
CA GLY A 127 -3.66 -23.75 0.35
C GLY A 127 -4.98 -23.72 -0.44
N SER A 128 -5.82 -22.69 -0.34
CA SER A 128 -7.02 -22.58 -1.18
C SER A 128 -6.62 -22.44 -2.65
N THR A 129 -7.16 -23.29 -3.53
CA THR A 129 -6.87 -23.19 -4.97
C THR A 129 -7.69 -22.07 -5.56
N ILE A 130 -7.02 -21.06 -6.11
CA ILE A 130 -7.67 -19.91 -6.72
C ILE A 130 -7.38 -19.80 -8.21
N TYR A 131 -8.32 -19.23 -8.94
CA TYR A 131 -8.11 -18.67 -10.28
C TYR A 131 -8.83 -17.33 -10.37
N MET A 132 -8.30 -16.45 -11.21
CA MET A 132 -8.77 -15.07 -11.32
C MET A 132 -8.95 -14.65 -12.77
N ILE A 133 -9.93 -13.79 -13.00
CA ILE A 133 -10.31 -13.32 -14.33
C ILE A 133 -10.43 -11.81 -14.34
N ASN A 134 -9.84 -11.18 -15.36
CA ASN A 134 -10.27 -9.84 -15.76
C ASN A 134 -11.40 -9.95 -16.78
N ARG A 135 -12.59 -9.54 -16.35
CA ARG A 135 -13.83 -9.61 -17.13
C ARG A 135 -14.08 -8.37 -18.01
N ASP A 136 -13.18 -7.39 -17.96
CA ASP A 136 -13.30 -6.16 -18.72
C ASP A 136 -12.65 -6.28 -20.10
N ASN A 137 -13.22 -5.56 -21.07
CA ASN A 137 -12.74 -5.50 -22.45
C ASN A 137 -11.64 -4.45 -22.65
N ASN A 138 -11.53 -3.48 -21.76
CA ASN A 138 -10.69 -2.29 -21.94
C ASN A 138 -9.82 -1.97 -20.73
N GLU A 139 -10.35 -2.17 -19.51
CA GLU A 139 -9.66 -1.79 -18.28
C GLU A 139 -8.78 -2.93 -17.75
N ARG A 140 -7.57 -2.56 -17.30
CA ARG A 140 -6.69 -3.48 -16.57
C ARG A 140 -7.18 -3.69 -15.14
N PHE A 141 -7.14 -4.92 -14.68
CA PHE A 141 -7.45 -5.27 -13.30
C PHE A 141 -6.15 -5.36 -12.47
N PHE A 142 -6.08 -4.57 -11.40
CA PHE A 142 -4.88 -4.41 -10.57
C PHE A 142 -5.22 -4.73 -9.12
N VAL A 143 -4.45 -5.65 -8.52
CA VAL A 143 -4.66 -6.12 -7.16
C VAL A 143 -3.38 -5.99 -6.34
N TYR A 144 -3.47 -5.27 -5.22
CA TYR A 144 -2.44 -5.25 -4.18
C TYR A 144 -2.57 -6.48 -3.29
N VAL A 145 -1.45 -7.11 -2.98
CA VAL A 145 -1.43 -8.38 -2.26
C VAL A 145 -0.51 -8.27 -1.06
N LEU A 146 -1.01 -8.65 0.11
CA LEU A 146 -0.19 -8.91 1.28
C LEU A 146 -0.33 -10.38 1.68
N ALA A 147 0.79 -11.08 1.71
CA ALA A 147 0.88 -12.49 2.06
C ALA A 147 1.63 -12.67 3.39
N LYS A 148 1.16 -13.61 4.23
CA LYS A 148 1.81 -14.04 5.47
C LYS A 148 2.19 -15.52 5.34
N THR A 149 3.47 -15.82 5.31
CA THR A 149 4.01 -17.17 5.09
C THR A 149 3.70 -18.09 6.27
N VAL A 150 3.26 -19.33 6.00
CA VAL A 150 3.00 -20.32 7.06
C VAL A 150 4.17 -21.29 7.27
N ASN A 151 5.01 -21.49 6.24
CA ASN A 151 6.17 -22.36 6.27
C ASN A 151 7.45 -21.58 6.61
N ILE A 152 8.30 -21.33 5.61
CA ILE A 152 9.58 -20.66 5.77
C ILE A 152 9.35 -19.14 5.80
N PRO A 153 9.77 -18.43 6.85
CA PRO A 153 9.61 -16.97 6.93
C PRO A 153 10.08 -16.26 5.67
N GLY A 154 9.17 -15.50 5.07
CA GLY A 154 9.44 -14.67 3.90
C GLY A 154 9.55 -15.45 2.59
N GLN A 155 9.28 -16.75 2.58
CA GLN A 155 9.17 -17.54 1.36
C GLN A 155 7.75 -18.10 1.25
N PHE A 156 7.09 -17.77 0.14
CA PHE A 156 5.88 -18.45 -0.29
C PHE A 156 6.08 -18.89 -1.74
N GLN A 157 5.42 -19.97 -2.14
CA GLN A 157 5.46 -20.58 -3.46
C GLN A 157 4.05 -20.73 -4.02
N GLU A 158 3.91 -20.57 -5.32
CA GLU A 158 2.70 -20.86 -6.06
C GLU A 158 2.77 -22.29 -6.60
N TYR A 159 1.76 -23.08 -6.27
CA TYR A 159 1.63 -24.48 -6.65
C TYR A 159 0.55 -24.58 -7.73
N PHE A 160 0.99 -24.62 -8.99
CA PHE A 160 0.10 -24.68 -10.15
C PHE A 160 -0.50 -26.07 -10.30
N SER A 161 -1.79 -26.20 -9.97
CA SER A 161 -2.59 -27.40 -10.25
C SER A 161 -3.02 -27.39 -11.71
N GLY A 162 -3.59 -26.27 -12.15
CA GLY A 162 -3.82 -25.98 -13.56
C GLY A 162 -2.53 -25.56 -14.24
N GLY A 163 -2.21 -26.18 -15.38
CA GLY A 163 -0.97 -25.92 -16.07
C GLY A 163 -0.61 -27.07 -17.00
N GLY A 164 0.67 -27.16 -17.31
CA GLY A 164 1.20 -28.19 -18.17
C GLY A 164 2.71 -28.12 -18.20
N GLU A 165 3.27 -27.69 -19.32
CA GLU A 165 4.70 -27.40 -19.42
C GLU A 165 5.03 -25.97 -18.98
N ASN A 166 4.13 -25.01 -19.22
CA ASN A 166 4.33 -23.62 -18.80
C ASN A 166 2.99 -22.93 -18.45
N PRO A 167 2.70 -22.67 -17.16
CA PRO A 167 3.51 -23.06 -16.00
C PRO A 167 3.59 -24.59 -15.86
N GLU A 168 4.68 -25.06 -15.28
CA GLU A 168 4.79 -26.47 -14.92
C GLU A 168 3.72 -26.83 -13.89
N SER A 169 2.86 -27.79 -14.22
CA SER A 169 1.90 -28.33 -13.25
C SER A 169 2.60 -29.26 -12.28
N PHE A 170 2.33 -29.15 -10.98
CA PHE A 170 2.95 -30.01 -9.96
C PHE A 170 2.61 -31.50 -10.15
N TYR A 171 1.55 -31.84 -10.91
CA TYR A 171 1.23 -33.22 -11.24
C TYR A 171 2.37 -33.94 -11.96
N ARG A 172 3.20 -33.20 -12.72
CA ARG A 172 4.36 -33.73 -13.45
C ARG A 172 5.48 -34.23 -12.54
N ALA A 173 5.46 -33.89 -11.25
CA ALA A 173 6.41 -34.37 -10.27
C ALA A 173 6.11 -35.80 -9.76
N PHE A 174 4.89 -36.30 -9.95
CA PHE A 174 4.52 -37.66 -9.56
C PHE A 174 4.89 -38.67 -10.64
N SER A 175 5.27 -39.88 -10.21
CA SER A 175 5.58 -40.97 -11.14
C SER A 175 4.35 -41.39 -11.94
N SER A 176 4.56 -41.86 -13.17
CA SER A 176 3.51 -42.36 -14.06
C SER A 176 2.60 -43.39 -13.39
N GLU A 177 3.16 -44.37 -12.66
CA GLU A 177 2.38 -45.40 -11.93
C GLU A 177 1.38 -44.79 -10.94
N ILE A 178 1.81 -43.78 -10.19
CA ILE A 178 0.95 -43.05 -9.23
C ILE A 178 -0.13 -42.29 -10.00
N LEU A 179 0.22 -41.59 -11.08
CA LEU A 179 -0.75 -40.81 -11.87
C LEU A 179 -1.80 -41.70 -12.52
N GLU A 180 -1.38 -42.81 -13.15
CA GLU A 180 -2.29 -43.78 -13.76
C GLU A 180 -3.26 -44.37 -12.74
N THR A 181 -2.74 -44.74 -11.56
CA THR A 181 -3.55 -45.27 -10.47
C THR A 181 -4.52 -44.21 -9.92
N ALA A 182 -4.03 -42.98 -9.69
CA ALA A 182 -4.82 -41.90 -9.09
C ALA A 182 -5.93 -41.39 -10.02
N PHE A 183 -5.65 -41.24 -11.32
CA PHE A 183 -6.63 -40.80 -12.32
C PHE A 183 -7.40 -41.95 -12.98
N ASN A 184 -7.06 -43.20 -12.66
CA ASN A 184 -7.64 -44.41 -13.27
C ASN A 184 -7.68 -44.33 -14.81
N THR A 185 -6.59 -43.87 -15.41
CA THR A 185 -6.48 -43.54 -16.84
C THR A 185 -5.04 -43.82 -17.32
N SER A 186 -4.84 -44.13 -18.61
CA SER A 186 -3.49 -44.38 -19.16
C SER A 186 -2.59 -43.15 -19.08
N ILE A 187 -1.28 -43.39 -18.89
CA ILE A 187 -0.28 -42.33 -18.82
C ILE A 187 -0.26 -41.47 -20.07
N ASP A 188 -0.42 -42.06 -21.26
CA ASP A 188 -0.46 -41.34 -22.54
C ASP A 188 -1.56 -40.26 -22.57
N THR A 189 -2.72 -40.54 -21.95
CA THR A 189 -3.82 -39.57 -21.87
C THR A 189 -3.50 -38.45 -20.89
N ILE A 190 -2.89 -38.79 -19.74
CA ILE A 190 -2.51 -37.83 -18.69
C ILE A 190 -1.39 -36.91 -19.18
N GLU A 191 -0.35 -37.46 -19.82
CA GLU A 191 0.72 -36.69 -20.45
C GLU A 191 0.19 -35.85 -21.61
N GLY A 192 -0.77 -36.39 -22.39
CA GLY A 192 -1.51 -35.66 -23.40
C GLY A 192 -2.19 -34.42 -22.84
N LEU A 193 -2.85 -34.52 -21.67
CA LEU A 193 -3.48 -33.41 -20.95
C LEU A 193 -2.44 -32.40 -20.44
N LEU A 194 -1.43 -32.88 -19.69
CA LEU A 194 -0.39 -32.05 -19.07
C LEU A 194 0.60 -31.46 -20.09
N GLY A 195 0.58 -31.88 -21.36
CA GLY A 195 1.40 -31.34 -22.43
C GLY A 195 0.77 -30.15 -23.19
N GLN A 196 -0.55 -29.93 -23.04
CA GLN A 196 -1.27 -28.93 -23.85
C GLN A 196 -0.97 -27.48 -23.47
N GLN A 197 -0.85 -27.20 -22.16
CA GLN A 197 -0.72 -25.84 -21.67
C GLN A 197 0.73 -25.39 -21.68
N ARG A 198 1.02 -24.36 -22.49
CA ARG A 198 2.37 -23.78 -22.67
C ARG A 198 2.37 -22.25 -22.70
N LYS A 199 1.21 -21.62 -22.47
CA LYS A 199 0.98 -20.18 -22.71
C LYS A 199 1.33 -19.31 -21.50
N GLY A 200 1.86 -19.90 -20.43
CA GLY A 200 2.17 -19.21 -19.18
C GLY A 200 0.96 -19.05 -18.26
N ILE A 201 1.18 -18.36 -17.15
CA ILE A 201 0.23 -18.29 -16.01
C ILE A 201 -0.95 -17.38 -16.28
N PHE A 202 -0.74 -16.33 -17.07
CA PHE A 202 -1.79 -15.44 -17.54
C PHE A 202 -2.05 -15.72 -19.02
N VAL A 203 -3.28 -16.07 -19.35
CA VAL A 203 -3.72 -16.42 -20.71
C VAL A 203 -4.92 -15.58 -21.12
N LYS A 204 -5.16 -15.44 -22.43
CA LYS A 204 -6.39 -14.85 -22.95
C LYS A 204 -7.56 -15.80 -22.70
N ALA A 205 -8.69 -15.26 -22.26
CA ALA A 205 -9.98 -15.96 -22.25
C ALA A 205 -10.93 -15.29 -23.24
N SER A 206 -11.84 -16.07 -23.83
CA SER A 206 -12.92 -15.52 -24.65
C SER A 206 -14.01 -14.90 -23.78
N GLU A 207 -14.83 -14.01 -24.35
CA GLU A 207 -15.95 -13.41 -23.63
C GLU A 207 -16.94 -14.48 -23.15
N GLU A 208 -17.17 -15.53 -23.94
CA GLU A 208 -18.02 -16.66 -23.58
C GLU A 208 -17.45 -17.46 -22.40
N GLN A 209 -16.13 -17.70 -22.38
CA GLN A 209 -15.47 -18.37 -21.27
C GLN A 209 -15.57 -17.54 -19.99
N ILE A 210 -15.31 -16.24 -20.08
CA ILE A 210 -15.38 -15.31 -18.95
C ILE A 210 -16.80 -15.24 -18.40
N ARG A 211 -17.80 -15.19 -19.28
CA ARG A 211 -19.21 -15.19 -18.90
C ARG A 211 -19.59 -16.50 -18.21
N ALA A 212 -19.26 -17.65 -18.79
CA ALA A 212 -19.57 -18.95 -18.20
C ALA A 212 -18.95 -19.12 -16.80
N ILE A 213 -17.71 -18.67 -16.61
CA ILE A 213 -17.03 -18.74 -15.32
C ILE A 213 -17.64 -17.74 -14.31
N SER A 214 -18.02 -16.54 -14.77
CA SER A 214 -18.58 -15.50 -13.91
C SER A 214 -20.07 -15.68 -13.60
N GLU A 215 -20.80 -16.52 -14.37
CA GLU A 215 -22.22 -16.82 -14.12
C GLU A 215 -22.45 -17.50 -12.75
N HIS A 216 -21.45 -18.19 -12.22
CA HIS A 216 -21.49 -18.79 -10.89
C HIS A 216 -20.96 -17.86 -9.78
N ALA A 217 -20.50 -16.65 -10.12
CA ALA A 217 -20.05 -15.68 -9.13
C ALA A 217 -21.21 -15.21 -8.26
N SER A 218 -21.06 -15.33 -6.94
CA SER A 218 -22.02 -15.05 -5.87
C SER A 218 -23.02 -16.18 -5.54
N LEU A 219 -22.90 -17.36 -6.16
CA LEU A 219 -23.60 -18.57 -5.71
C LEU A 219 -22.73 -19.33 -4.70
N SER A 220 -22.74 -18.88 -3.44
CA SER A 220 -22.11 -19.64 -2.36
C SER A 220 -22.88 -20.93 -2.12
N THR A 221 -22.20 -22.07 -2.22
CA THR A 221 -22.81 -23.39 -1.97
C THR A 221 -22.83 -23.73 -0.48
N LYS A 222 -21.94 -23.15 0.33
CA LYS A 222 -21.84 -23.28 1.79
C LYS A 222 -21.18 -22.03 2.41
N GLN A 223 -21.48 -21.72 3.68
CA GLN A 223 -21.10 -20.47 4.37
C GLN A 223 -19.64 -20.38 4.88
N GLN A 224 -18.72 -21.30 4.53
CA GLN A 224 -17.40 -21.31 5.16
C GLN A 224 -16.46 -20.23 4.62
N THR A 225 -16.43 -20.02 3.29
CA THR A 225 -15.62 -18.94 2.70
C THR A 225 -16.41 -17.62 2.66
N ARG A 226 -15.88 -16.59 3.32
CA ARG A 226 -16.49 -15.26 3.30
C ARG A 226 -16.07 -14.48 2.06
N GLY A 227 -17.06 -13.83 1.43
CA GLY A 227 -16.85 -12.99 0.27
C GLY A 227 -16.08 -11.69 0.56
N PRO A 228 -15.83 -10.88 -0.49
CA PRO A 228 -15.19 -9.59 -0.36
C PRO A 228 -16.05 -8.60 0.44
N PHE A 229 -15.42 -7.56 0.95
CA PHE A 229 -16.07 -6.36 1.47
C PHE A 229 -15.41 -5.13 0.85
N ASN A 230 -16.19 -4.08 0.63
CA ASN A 230 -15.71 -2.89 -0.07
C ASN A 230 -15.48 -1.72 0.90
N LEU A 231 -14.26 -1.21 0.99
CA LEU A 231 -13.93 -0.08 1.87
C LEU A 231 -14.52 1.26 1.39
N LEU A 232 -14.78 1.42 0.08
CA LEU A 232 -15.35 2.66 -0.46
C LEU A 232 -16.85 2.79 -0.17
N ASN A 233 -17.51 1.68 0.19
CA ASN A 233 -18.89 1.67 0.66
C ASN A 233 -19.02 2.03 2.16
N GLU A 234 -17.90 2.07 2.89
CA GLU A 234 -17.87 2.44 4.29
C GLU A 234 -17.85 3.96 4.50
N ARG A 235 -18.26 4.42 5.68
CA ARG A 235 -18.06 5.81 6.06
C ARG A 235 -16.58 6.03 6.43
N PRO A 236 -15.98 7.18 6.07
CA PRO A 236 -14.62 7.48 6.47
C PRO A 236 -14.53 7.54 8.01
N LEU A 237 -13.55 6.86 8.56
CA LEU A 237 -13.24 6.89 9.99
C LEU A 237 -12.78 8.30 10.40
N LEU A 238 -11.97 8.93 9.55
CA LEU A 238 -11.48 10.29 9.70
C LEU A 238 -11.67 11.03 8.39
N GLY A 239 -12.05 12.31 8.43
CA GLY A 239 -12.10 13.09 7.19
C GLY A 239 -12.49 14.55 7.37
N ASN A 240 -12.10 15.36 6.39
CA ASN A 240 -12.52 16.73 6.19
C ASN A 240 -12.21 17.17 4.74
N LYS A 241 -12.28 18.48 4.45
CA LYS A 241 -12.01 19.03 3.10
C LYS A 241 -10.61 18.77 2.52
N PHE A 242 -9.64 18.31 3.31
CA PHE A 242 -8.27 18.03 2.91
C PHE A 242 -7.96 16.53 2.76
N GLY A 243 -8.86 15.64 3.15
CA GLY A 243 -8.62 14.21 3.02
C GLY A 243 -9.60 13.34 3.79
N HIS A 244 -9.55 12.05 3.49
CA HIS A 244 -10.40 11.01 4.07
C HIS A 244 -9.58 9.76 4.35
N TYR A 245 -9.89 9.07 5.44
CA TYR A 245 -9.32 7.79 5.80
C TYR A 245 -10.43 6.78 6.09
N PHE A 246 -10.38 5.64 5.41
CA PHE A 246 -11.28 4.50 5.57
C PHE A 246 -10.46 3.35 6.14
N GLU A 247 -11.04 2.61 7.08
CA GLU A 247 -10.36 1.49 7.72
C GLU A 247 -11.35 0.36 7.99
N ALA A 248 -10.97 -0.84 7.58
CA ALA A 248 -11.59 -2.09 7.95
C ALA A 248 -10.72 -2.77 9.00
N THR A 249 -11.28 -2.98 10.19
CA THR A 249 -10.56 -3.50 11.36
C THR A 249 -11.06 -4.90 11.71
N PRO A 250 -10.27 -5.71 12.43
CA PRO A 250 -10.68 -7.07 12.79
C PRO A 250 -11.88 -7.08 13.77
N GLU A 251 -12.13 -6.01 14.52
CA GLU A 251 -13.33 -5.90 15.36
C GLU A 251 -14.61 -5.92 14.51
N ARG A 252 -14.59 -5.21 13.38
CA ARG A 252 -15.76 -5.04 12.49
C ARG A 252 -15.85 -6.13 11.42
N PHE A 253 -14.70 -6.56 10.88
CA PHE A 253 -14.62 -7.50 9.77
C PHE A 253 -14.02 -8.82 10.25
N GLU A 254 -14.90 -9.80 10.48
CA GLU A 254 -14.51 -11.07 11.07
C GLU A 254 -13.52 -11.87 10.18
N GLN A 255 -13.57 -11.74 8.86
CA GLN A 255 -12.58 -12.35 7.96
C GLN A 255 -11.15 -11.81 8.10
N LEU A 256 -10.92 -10.78 8.94
CA LEU A 256 -9.58 -10.27 9.23
C LEU A 256 -9.07 -10.66 10.63
N ARG A 257 -9.90 -11.30 11.47
CA ARG A 257 -9.61 -11.55 12.89
C ARG A 257 -8.52 -12.58 13.12
N ASP A 258 -8.55 -13.67 12.37
CA ASP A 258 -7.59 -14.77 12.44
C ASP A 258 -6.15 -14.30 12.18
N LEU A 259 -6.01 -13.38 11.22
CA LEU A 259 -4.74 -12.77 10.86
C LEU A 259 -4.35 -11.58 11.73
N ASP A 260 -5.26 -11.09 12.57
CA ASP A 260 -5.14 -9.81 13.28
C ASP A 260 -4.76 -8.67 12.30
N ALA A 261 -5.50 -8.60 11.20
CA ALA A 261 -5.23 -7.72 10.07
C ALA A 261 -6.23 -6.56 9.95
N ALA A 262 -5.81 -5.50 9.27
CA ALA A 262 -6.65 -4.39 8.85
C ALA A 262 -6.36 -4.02 7.40
N ALA A 263 -7.33 -3.37 6.75
CA ALA A 263 -7.16 -2.75 5.44
C ALA A 263 -7.57 -1.28 5.53
N GLY A 264 -6.94 -0.41 4.75
CA GLY A 264 -7.26 1.01 4.78
C GLY A 264 -7.04 1.72 3.45
N ILE A 265 -7.81 2.78 3.22
CA ILE A 265 -7.67 3.71 2.09
C ILE A 265 -7.46 5.10 2.67
N MET A 266 -6.41 5.78 2.24
CA MET A 266 -6.13 7.16 2.59
C MET A 266 -6.10 8.04 1.35
N ASN A 267 -6.96 9.05 1.33
CA ASN A 267 -7.02 10.07 0.29
C ASN A 267 -6.58 11.39 0.91
N ILE A 268 -5.54 12.00 0.36
CA ILE A 268 -5.11 13.36 0.71
C ILE A 268 -5.36 14.24 -0.50
N ASN A 269 -6.25 15.22 -0.37
CA ASN A 269 -6.62 16.09 -1.47
C ASN A 269 -5.41 16.95 -1.89
N GLN A 270 -5.44 17.48 -3.11
CA GLN A 270 -4.36 18.31 -3.65
C GLN A 270 -3.97 19.43 -2.67
N GLY A 271 -2.66 19.56 -2.43
CA GLY A 271 -2.10 20.53 -1.48
C GLY A 271 -2.35 20.20 -0.01
N GLY A 272 -2.98 19.07 0.32
CA GLY A 272 -3.26 18.63 1.68
C GLY A 272 -2.11 17.88 2.36
N MET A 273 -2.20 17.75 3.68
CA MET A 273 -1.33 16.89 4.48
C MET A 273 -2.11 16.17 5.59
N LEU A 274 -1.70 14.94 5.89
CA LEU A 274 -2.05 14.24 7.12
C LEU A 274 -1.22 14.83 8.27
N LEU A 275 -1.91 15.31 9.31
CA LEU A 275 -1.24 15.80 10.53
C LEU A 275 -0.38 14.70 11.17
N PRO A 276 0.75 15.04 11.81
CA PRO A 276 1.62 14.05 12.44
C PRO A 276 0.84 13.12 13.38
N VAL A 277 1.00 11.82 13.18
CA VAL A 277 0.23 10.76 13.84
C VAL A 277 1.09 9.53 14.05
N TYR A 278 0.78 8.71 15.05
CA TYR A 278 1.33 7.35 15.16
C TYR A 278 0.22 6.33 15.43
N CYS A 279 0.42 5.10 14.96
CA CYS A 279 -0.44 3.96 15.30
C CYS A 279 0.06 3.30 16.58
N THR A 280 -0.83 2.92 17.50
CA THR A 280 -0.43 2.28 18.77
C THR A 280 0.15 0.88 18.57
N ARG A 281 -0.36 0.12 17.59
CA ARG A 281 -0.08 -1.32 17.46
C ARG A 281 0.17 -1.77 16.02
N THR A 282 -0.60 -1.25 15.07
CA THR A 282 -0.54 -1.71 13.68
C THR A 282 0.77 -1.32 13.03
N THR A 283 1.38 -2.28 12.33
CA THR A 283 2.37 -1.98 11.29
C THR A 283 1.68 -2.05 9.93
N TRP A 284 1.76 -0.99 9.15
CA TRP A 284 1.11 -0.87 7.86
C TRP A 284 2.09 -1.05 6.70
N PHE A 285 1.66 -1.81 5.69
CA PHE A 285 2.28 -1.90 4.37
C PHE A 285 1.43 -1.08 3.41
N VAL A 286 1.90 0.11 3.06
CA VAL A 286 1.13 1.14 2.35
C VAL A 286 1.66 1.30 0.95
N MET A 287 0.82 1.15 -0.07
CA MET A 287 1.17 1.39 -1.46
C MET A 287 0.49 2.66 -1.99
N VAL A 288 1.24 3.45 -2.74
CA VAL A 288 0.70 4.60 -3.48
C VAL A 288 0.01 4.10 -4.74
N VAL A 289 -1.23 4.52 -4.95
CA VAL A 289 -2.04 4.06 -6.09
C VAL A 289 -2.40 5.19 -7.04
N GLU A 290 -2.49 6.42 -6.56
CA GLU A 290 -2.69 7.61 -7.40
C GLU A 290 -1.89 8.80 -6.86
N GLY A 291 -1.39 9.63 -7.77
CA GLY A 291 -0.71 10.88 -7.45
C GLY A 291 0.72 10.74 -6.92
N ASN A 292 1.19 11.82 -6.33
CA ASN A 292 2.53 11.92 -5.74
C ASN A 292 2.46 12.57 -4.36
N GLY A 293 3.45 12.23 -3.53
CA GLY A 293 3.56 12.81 -2.22
C GLY A 293 4.98 12.77 -1.67
N ARG A 294 5.09 13.13 -0.40
CA ARG A 294 6.27 12.86 0.41
C ARG A 294 5.84 12.55 1.83
N PHE A 295 6.70 11.87 2.57
CA PHE A 295 6.48 11.61 3.99
C PHE A 295 7.68 12.02 4.82
N GLU A 296 7.43 12.27 6.09
CA GLU A 296 8.46 12.38 7.12
C GLU A 296 8.04 11.51 8.31
N MET A 297 8.98 10.73 8.83
CA MET A 297 8.78 9.81 9.94
C MET A 297 9.92 9.93 10.95
N ALA A 298 9.58 9.94 12.24
CA ALA A 298 10.55 9.94 13.32
C ALA A 298 10.87 8.49 13.73
N CYS A 299 12.13 8.07 13.60
CA CYS A 299 12.57 6.71 13.91
C CYS A 299 13.67 6.70 14.99
N PRO A 300 13.45 6.05 16.15
CA PRO A 300 14.48 5.95 17.18
C PRO A 300 15.48 4.80 16.95
N HIS A 301 15.25 3.91 15.98
CA HIS A 301 16.05 2.69 15.79
C HIS A 301 17.24 2.88 14.84
N LEU A 302 17.18 3.87 13.95
CA LEU A 302 18.29 4.17 13.04
C LEU A 302 19.44 4.90 13.74
N SER A 303 19.12 5.68 14.78
CA SER A 303 20.13 6.39 15.58
C SER A 303 21.01 5.43 16.40
N SER A 304 20.46 4.31 16.86
CA SER A 304 21.18 3.27 17.63
C SER A 304 22.22 2.48 16.83
N GLN A 305 22.22 2.57 15.50
CA GLN A 305 23.25 1.93 14.66
C GLN A 305 24.50 2.82 14.45
N SER A 306 24.40 4.12 14.73
CA SER A 306 25.54 5.04 14.66
C SER A 306 26.30 5.05 16.00
N GLN A 307 27.57 4.65 16.01
CA GLN A 307 28.46 4.50 17.18
C GLN A 307 28.78 5.80 17.97
N SER A 308 27.97 6.86 17.85
CA SER A 308 28.18 8.07 18.65
C SER A 308 27.46 7.96 19.99
N GLN A 309 28.26 7.83 21.05
CA GLN A 309 27.86 7.85 22.47
C GLN A 309 27.24 9.20 22.87
N ARG A 310 26.04 9.53 22.38
CA ARG A 310 25.21 10.56 23.01
C ARG A 310 24.21 9.87 23.93
N GLN A 311 24.38 10.07 25.23
CA GLN A 311 23.44 9.64 26.26
C GLN A 311 22.07 10.31 26.02
N GLY A 312 21.21 9.68 25.22
CA GLY A 312 19.85 10.15 24.96
C GLY A 312 19.19 9.36 23.81
N ARG A 313 17.89 9.06 23.95
CA ARG A 313 17.10 8.51 22.84
C ARG A 313 17.01 9.57 21.74
N HIS A 314 17.67 9.35 20.60
CA HIS A 314 17.63 10.26 19.46
C HIS A 314 16.65 9.75 18.40
N TYR A 315 15.77 10.62 17.91
CA TYR A 315 14.90 10.32 16.77
C TYR A 315 15.56 10.79 15.48
N GLN A 316 15.83 9.86 14.56
CA GLN A 316 16.31 10.18 13.22
C GLN A 316 15.14 10.54 12.31
N LYS A 317 15.33 11.57 11.49
CA LYS A 317 14.41 11.92 10.42
C LYS A 317 14.54 10.89 9.29
N VAL A 318 13.47 10.17 9.04
CA VAL A 318 13.27 9.33 7.86
C VAL A 318 12.36 10.09 6.92
N GLN A 319 12.73 10.22 5.65
CA GLN A 319 11.92 10.93 4.66
C GLN A 319 12.02 10.24 3.31
N GLY A 320 11.08 10.56 2.42
CA GLY A 320 11.13 10.12 1.05
C GLY A 320 9.98 10.68 0.22
N SER A 321 10.23 10.82 -1.09
CA SER A 321 9.20 11.10 -2.07
C SER A 321 8.44 9.82 -2.40
N LEU A 322 7.16 9.94 -2.71
CA LEU A 322 6.21 8.86 -2.96
C LEU A 322 5.61 9.03 -4.36
N SER A 323 5.65 7.97 -5.15
CA SER A 323 5.02 7.89 -6.47
C SER A 323 4.26 6.58 -6.62
N VAL A 324 3.34 6.52 -7.59
CA VAL A 324 2.50 5.33 -7.85
C VAL A 324 3.34 4.04 -7.92
N GLY A 325 2.90 3.03 -7.17
CA GLY A 325 3.56 1.73 -7.04
C GLY A 325 4.63 1.66 -5.95
N ASP A 326 5.05 2.79 -5.37
CA ASP A 326 5.94 2.78 -4.22
C ASP A 326 5.22 2.19 -2.99
N VAL A 327 5.96 1.43 -2.17
CA VAL A 327 5.47 0.85 -0.92
C VAL A 327 6.25 1.43 0.25
N MET A 328 5.54 1.91 1.26
CA MET A 328 6.09 2.42 2.51
C MET A 328 5.63 1.53 3.68
N ILE A 329 6.56 1.24 4.60
CA ILE A 329 6.28 0.52 5.83
C ILE A 329 6.18 1.51 6.99
N ILE A 330 4.99 1.60 7.60
CA ILE A 330 4.75 2.44 8.78
C ILE A 330 4.72 1.55 10.01
N ARG A 331 5.79 1.60 10.81
CA ARG A 331 5.90 0.81 12.06
C ARG A 331 5.03 1.39 13.17
N ALA A 332 4.49 0.51 14.01
CA ALA A 332 3.80 0.92 15.23
C ALA A 332 4.68 1.85 16.09
N GLY A 333 4.05 2.86 16.70
CA GLY A 333 4.69 3.84 17.57
C GLY A 333 5.55 4.89 16.87
N HIS A 334 5.76 4.82 15.54
CA HIS A 334 6.56 5.81 14.81
C HIS A 334 5.68 6.99 14.37
N PRO A 335 5.95 8.22 14.83
CA PRO A 335 5.29 9.41 14.31
C PRO A 335 5.57 9.60 12.82
N ILE A 336 4.51 9.80 12.04
CA ILE A 336 4.58 10.01 10.60
C ILE A 336 3.63 11.13 10.16
N THR A 337 4.02 11.85 9.12
CA THR A 337 3.17 12.74 8.34
C THR A 337 3.33 12.42 6.85
N VAL A 338 2.25 12.56 6.09
CA VAL A 338 2.25 12.40 4.63
C VAL A 338 1.64 13.65 4.00
N ILE A 339 2.26 14.14 2.94
CA ILE A 339 1.87 15.37 2.23
C ILE A 339 1.64 15.03 0.76
N ALA A 340 0.51 15.46 0.20
CA ALA A 340 0.28 15.42 -1.24
C ALA A 340 1.11 16.52 -1.92
N THR A 341 1.81 16.17 -3.00
CA THR A 341 2.72 17.09 -3.70
C THR A 341 2.33 17.23 -5.16
N GLY A 342 2.54 18.43 -5.73
CA GLY A 342 2.17 18.73 -7.11
C GLY A 342 0.66 18.95 -7.27
N ASP A 343 0.17 18.76 -8.49
CA ASP A 343 -1.19 19.14 -8.90
C ASP A 343 -2.20 17.98 -8.86
N SER A 344 -1.95 16.97 -8.04
CA SER A 344 -2.82 15.79 -7.92
C SER A 344 -3.14 15.48 -6.46
N GLU A 345 -4.31 14.88 -6.22
CA GLU A 345 -4.58 14.17 -4.97
C GLU A 345 -3.62 12.99 -4.81
N LEU A 346 -3.34 12.60 -3.57
CA LEU A 346 -2.55 11.42 -3.24
C LEU A 346 -3.50 10.36 -2.67
N ARG A 347 -3.58 9.21 -3.34
CA ARG A 347 -4.31 8.03 -2.86
C ARG A 347 -3.34 6.91 -2.52
N MET A 348 -3.55 6.34 -1.34
CA MET A 348 -2.79 5.21 -0.85
C MET A 348 -3.74 4.13 -0.33
N VAL A 349 -3.39 2.88 -0.57
CA VAL A 349 -4.03 1.72 0.07
C VAL A 349 -3.05 1.05 1.01
N GLY A 350 -3.52 0.46 2.09
CA GLY A 350 -2.67 -0.24 3.02
C GLY A 350 -3.33 -1.50 3.55
N ILE A 351 -2.50 -2.50 3.84
CA ILE A 351 -2.88 -3.65 4.65
C ILE A 351 -1.94 -3.67 5.85
N GLY A 352 -2.50 -3.82 7.05
CA GLY A 352 -1.78 -3.78 8.31
C GLY A 352 -1.97 -5.04 9.14
N PHE A 353 -1.01 -5.34 10.01
CA PHE A 353 -1.09 -6.44 10.98
C PHE A 353 -0.88 -5.95 12.41
N ASN A 354 -1.28 -6.76 13.38
CA ASN A 354 -1.43 -6.40 14.80
C ASN A 354 -2.49 -5.31 14.98
N ALA A 355 -3.60 -5.45 14.25
CA ALA A 355 -4.61 -4.42 14.10
C ALA A 355 -5.59 -4.32 15.27
N HIS A 356 -5.74 -5.39 16.06
CA HIS A 356 -6.70 -5.45 17.14
C HIS A 356 -6.39 -4.38 18.19
N ASN A 357 -7.40 -3.56 18.51
CA ASN A 357 -7.31 -2.40 19.39
C ASN A 357 -6.27 -1.34 18.97
N ASN A 358 -5.92 -1.26 17.69
CA ASN A 358 -5.09 -0.18 17.19
C ASN A 358 -5.81 1.18 17.32
N ARG A 359 -5.05 2.23 17.59
CA ARG A 359 -5.53 3.61 17.63
C ARG A 359 -4.56 4.52 16.90
N MET A 360 -5.10 5.51 16.20
CA MET A 360 -4.33 6.61 15.63
C MET A 360 -4.25 7.76 16.64
N ASN A 361 -3.04 8.03 17.13
CA ASN A 361 -2.78 9.10 18.09
C ASN A 361 -2.17 10.31 17.36
N PHE A 362 -3.01 11.30 17.08
CA PHE A 362 -2.59 12.54 16.45
C PHE A 362 -1.78 13.40 17.43
N LEU A 363 -0.70 13.99 16.93
CA LEU A 363 0.25 14.80 17.71
C LEU A 363 0.02 16.30 17.56
N ALA A 364 -0.84 16.69 16.62
CA ALA A 364 -1.20 18.08 16.33
C ALA A 364 -2.66 18.16 15.87
N GLY A 365 -3.19 19.39 15.85
CA GLY A 365 -4.57 19.67 15.50
C GLY A 365 -5.53 19.58 16.68
N ARG A 366 -6.78 20.00 16.42
CA ARG A 366 -7.83 20.11 17.44
C ARG A 366 -8.14 18.80 18.15
N GLN A 367 -8.09 17.67 17.43
CA GLN A 367 -8.14 16.33 18.00
C GLN A 367 -6.74 15.74 18.03
N SER A 368 -6.00 16.00 19.12
CA SER A 368 -4.67 15.45 19.37
C SER A 368 -4.53 14.95 20.81
N ILE A 369 -3.50 14.15 21.08
CA ILE A 369 -3.23 13.61 22.42
C ILE A 369 -3.10 14.71 23.49
N TRP A 370 -2.62 15.90 23.09
CA TRP A 370 -2.41 17.04 23.98
C TRP A 370 -3.71 17.61 24.55
N ARG A 371 -4.86 17.31 23.93
CA ARG A 371 -6.17 17.66 24.48
C ARG A 371 -6.45 16.94 25.80
N ASN A 372 -5.84 15.76 25.99
CA ASN A 372 -6.03 14.90 27.17
C ASN A 372 -4.82 14.95 28.11
N VAL A 373 -3.93 15.94 27.95
CA VAL A 373 -2.81 16.19 28.87
C VAL A 373 -3.17 17.40 29.73
N ASP A 374 -3.02 17.25 31.05
CA ASP A 374 -3.31 18.31 32.00
C ASP A 374 -2.44 19.55 31.75
N ARG A 375 -2.99 20.70 32.11
CA ARG A 375 -2.38 22.01 31.85
C ARG A 375 -1.01 22.13 32.52
N GLU A 376 -0.89 21.70 33.77
CA GLU A 376 0.34 21.71 34.55
C GLU A 376 1.36 20.72 33.97
N ALA A 377 0.90 19.57 33.47
CA ALA A 377 1.76 18.61 32.79
C ALA A 377 2.36 19.18 31.49
N LYS A 378 1.59 19.97 30.73
CA LYS A 378 2.10 20.70 29.56
C LYS A 378 3.17 21.72 29.95
N GLU A 379 2.95 22.50 31.00
CA GLU A 379 3.92 23.49 31.50
C GLU A 379 5.26 22.85 31.85
N VAL A 380 5.23 21.76 32.63
CA VAL A 380 6.44 21.00 32.99
C VAL A 380 7.09 20.37 31.77
N SER A 381 6.29 19.83 30.83
CA SER A 381 6.81 19.14 29.64
C SER A 381 7.58 20.05 28.70
N PHE A 382 7.15 21.31 28.55
CA PHE A 382 7.75 22.27 27.64
C PHE A 382 8.58 23.35 28.33
N ASN A 383 8.62 23.36 29.66
CA ASN A 383 9.28 24.38 30.48
C ASN A 383 8.88 25.82 30.06
N MET A 384 7.57 26.02 29.87
CA MET A 384 6.98 27.26 29.35
C MET A 384 5.58 27.46 29.97
N PRO A 385 5.14 28.70 30.25
CA PRO A 385 3.85 28.93 30.90
C PRO A 385 2.71 28.19 30.21
N ALA A 386 1.88 27.48 30.98
CA ALA A 386 0.87 26.58 30.40
C ALA A 386 -0.07 27.28 29.41
N ARG A 387 -0.42 28.54 29.68
CA ARG A 387 -1.29 29.36 28.81
C ARG A 387 -0.68 29.54 27.41
N GLU A 388 0.62 29.80 27.33
CA GLU A 388 1.32 29.98 26.05
C GLU A 388 1.41 28.64 25.30
N VAL A 389 1.68 27.54 26.01
CA VAL A 389 1.69 26.19 25.42
C VAL A 389 0.32 25.87 24.83
N GLU A 390 -0.76 26.10 25.58
CA GLU A 390 -2.12 25.83 25.13
C GLU A 390 -2.52 26.71 23.94
N GLU A 391 -2.14 27.99 23.94
CA GLU A 391 -2.38 28.87 22.80
C GLU A 391 -1.71 28.33 21.53
N ILE A 392 -0.46 27.86 21.61
CA ILE A 392 0.25 27.28 20.46
C ILE A 392 -0.39 25.98 19.99
N LEU A 393 -0.69 25.05 20.91
CA LEU A 393 -1.24 23.74 20.56
C LEU A 393 -2.68 23.84 20.00
N GLN A 394 -3.42 24.89 20.35
CA GLN A 394 -4.79 25.12 19.91
C GLN A 394 -4.90 26.00 18.65
N LYS A 395 -3.79 26.58 18.15
CA LYS A 395 -3.80 27.41 16.92
C LYS A 395 -4.26 26.69 15.67
N GLN A 396 -4.10 25.36 15.60
CA GLN A 396 -4.63 24.54 14.52
C GLN A 396 -6.06 24.09 14.88
N ASP A 397 -7.06 24.73 14.29
CA ASP A 397 -8.48 24.50 14.57
C ASP A 397 -9.07 23.28 13.85
N GLN A 398 -8.38 22.78 12.82
CA GLN A 398 -8.75 21.57 12.08
C GLN A 398 -8.13 20.30 12.69
N SER A 399 -8.60 19.13 12.25
CA SER A 399 -8.15 17.81 12.70
C SER A 399 -7.89 16.88 11.52
N TYR A 400 -7.01 15.90 11.73
CA TYR A 400 -6.66 14.82 10.80
C TYR A 400 -5.90 15.29 9.55
N PHE A 401 -6.54 16.07 8.70
CA PHE A 401 -5.97 16.59 7.45
C PHE A 401 -6.05 18.12 7.42
N VAL A 402 -5.02 18.77 6.90
CA VAL A 402 -4.94 20.25 6.82
C VAL A 402 -4.27 20.68 5.52
N ALA A 403 -4.28 21.98 5.23
CA ALA A 403 -3.48 22.54 4.15
C ALA A 403 -1.99 22.22 4.40
N GLY A 404 -1.36 21.65 3.39
CA GLY A 404 0.06 21.33 3.36
C GLY A 404 0.94 22.58 3.31
N PRO A 405 2.27 22.41 3.45
CA PRO A 405 3.20 23.53 3.60
C PRO A 405 3.16 24.54 2.43
N GLU A 406 3.06 24.06 1.19
CA GLU A 406 3.05 24.91 -0.01
C GLU A 406 1.77 25.75 -0.10
N GLN A 407 0.62 25.11 0.07
CA GLN A 407 -0.68 25.78 0.07
C GLN A 407 -0.81 26.79 1.22
N ARG A 408 -0.29 26.45 2.41
CA ARG A 408 -0.28 27.36 3.56
C ARG A 408 0.62 28.57 3.33
N GLN A 409 1.77 28.40 2.70
CA GLN A 409 2.64 29.52 2.32
C GLN A 409 1.97 30.44 1.31
N GLN A 410 1.23 29.88 0.35
CA GLN A 410 0.46 30.67 -0.61
C GLN A 410 -0.66 31.47 0.08
N GLN A 411 -1.45 30.83 0.95
CA GLN A 411 -2.49 31.50 1.74
C GLN A 411 -1.91 32.65 2.58
N MET A 412 -0.79 32.42 3.27
CA MET A 412 -0.10 33.46 4.04
C MET A 412 0.41 34.62 3.19
N ARG A 413 0.84 34.36 1.94
CA ARG A 413 1.23 35.42 0.99
C ARG A 413 0.02 36.22 0.55
N GLU A 414 -1.08 35.56 0.20
CA GLU A 414 -2.33 36.21 -0.22
C GLU A 414 -2.95 37.06 0.89
N GLU A 415 -2.95 36.59 2.14
CA GLU A 415 -3.39 37.35 3.31
C GLU A 415 -2.54 38.61 3.55
N ARG A 416 -1.21 38.50 3.39
CA ARG A 416 -0.30 39.65 3.48
C ARG A 416 -0.59 40.67 2.37
N THR A 417 -0.82 40.22 1.14
CA THR A 417 -1.14 41.09 0.01
C THR A 417 -2.50 41.78 0.19
N ARG A 418 -3.52 41.05 0.65
CA ARG A 418 -4.84 41.64 1.00
C ARG A 418 -4.75 42.64 2.14
N GLY A 419 -3.94 42.35 3.17
CA GLY A 419 -3.67 43.27 4.27
C GLY A 419 -2.98 44.56 3.79
N GLN A 420 -2.02 44.44 2.87
CA GLN A 420 -1.35 45.60 2.26
C GLN A 420 -2.29 46.42 1.36
N GLN A 421 -3.18 45.78 0.60
CA GLN A 421 -4.19 46.46 -0.22
C GLN A 421 -5.23 47.21 0.64
N TYR A 422 -5.61 46.66 1.79
CA TYR A 422 -6.48 47.34 2.75
C TYR A 422 -5.79 48.57 3.35
N VAL A 423 -4.52 48.45 3.75
CA VAL A 423 -3.73 49.57 4.29
C VAL A 423 -3.53 50.67 3.25
N SER A 424 -3.25 50.33 1.99
CA SER A 424 -3.17 51.33 0.90
C SER A 424 -4.52 52.00 0.64
N SER A 425 -5.63 51.25 0.62
CA SER A 425 -6.96 51.86 0.44
C SER A 425 -7.41 52.73 1.60
N SER A 426 -6.90 52.49 2.82
CA SER A 426 -7.18 53.34 3.98
C SER A 426 -6.32 54.62 4.02
N LEU A 427 -5.18 54.63 3.33
CA LEU A 427 -4.35 55.83 3.16
C LEU A 427 -4.88 56.73 2.02
N ASP A 428 -5.53 56.16 1.01
CA ASP A 428 -6.17 56.92 -0.08
C ASP A 428 -7.47 57.66 0.33
N PHE A 429 -7.98 57.41 1.54
CA PHE A 429 -9.12 58.15 2.12
C PHE A 429 -8.72 59.31 3.03
N VAL A 430 -7.42 59.57 3.18
CA VAL A 430 -6.87 60.69 3.98
C VAL A 430 -6.01 61.58 3.09
N PHE A 431 -6.60 62.13 2.00
CA PHE A 431 -6.18 63.38 1.37
C PHE A 431 -7.36 64.05 0.66
#